data_AF-A0A965CB48-F1
#
_entry.id   AF-A0A965CB48-F1
#
_cell.length_a   1.000
_cell.length_b   1.000
_cell.length_c   1.000
_cell.angle_alpha   90.00
_cell.angle_beta   90.00
_cell.angle_gamma   90.00
#
_symmetry.space_group_name_H-M   'P 1'
#
loop_
_entity.id
_entity.type
_entity.pdbx_description
1 polymer ?
#
loop_
_entity_poly.entity_id
_entity_poly.type
_entity_poly.pdbx_seq_one_letter_code
_entity_poly.pdbx_strand_id
1 'polypeptide(L)'
;MAMLTLRLSDELNERLDWLAQRSGRTKSHFVKKMIAQSIEDMEDQVLGELAIKELLAGPPDDRETVPWEQVKAELREQELADRSNAKSNKRSKESRSGTKKSSNTKN
;
A
#
# COMPACT_ATOMS: atom_id res chain seq x y z
N MET A 1 9.49 -20.38 5.56
CA MET A 1 9.41 -19.52 6.76
C MET A 1 10.81 -19.40 7.34
N ALA A 2 11.27 -18.18 7.63
CA ALA A 2 12.57 -17.95 8.28
C ALA A 2 12.36 -17.55 9.75
N MET A 3 13.30 -17.92 10.62
CA MET A 3 13.29 -17.56 12.04
C MET A 3 14.45 -16.59 12.31
N LEU A 4 14.15 -15.48 12.99
CA LEU A 4 15.12 -14.44 13.33
C LEU A 4 15.18 -14.31 14.85
N THR A 5 16.36 -14.55 15.41
CA THR A 5 16.63 -14.37 16.84
C THR A 5 17.42 -13.09 17.04
N LEU A 6 16.93 -12.21 17.90
CA LEU A 6 17.48 -10.87 18.15
C LEU A 6 17.76 -10.71 19.64
N ARG A 7 18.89 -10.08 19.99
CA ARG A 7 19.12 -9.59 21.35
C ARG A 7 18.64 -8.16 21.45
N LEU A 8 17.83 -7.87 22.45
CA LEU A 8 17.30 -6.55 22.73
C LEU A 8 17.91 -6.03 24.04
N SER A 9 18.04 -4.71 24.16
CA SER A 9 18.31 -4.09 25.45
C SER A 9 17.12 -4.29 26.38
N ASP A 10 17.37 -4.24 27.69
CA ASP A 10 16.32 -4.41 28.71
C ASP A 10 15.21 -3.36 28.52
N GLU A 11 15.58 -2.10 28.26
CA GLU A 11 14.63 -1.01 27.99
C GLU A 11 13.70 -1.31 26.80
N LEU A 12 14.23 -1.81 25.68
CA LEU A 12 13.40 -2.15 24.52
C LEU A 12 12.47 -3.33 24.81
N ASN A 13 12.98 -4.31 25.56
CA ASN A 13 12.17 -5.45 25.96
C ASN A 13 10.99 -5.02 26.87
N GLU A 14 11.24 -4.12 27.83
CA GLU A 14 10.19 -3.54 28.69
C GLU A 14 9.14 -2.75 27.90
N ARG A 15 9.57 -1.93 26.93
CA ARG A 15 8.65 -1.19 26.05
C ARG A 15 7.78 -2.13 25.21
N LEU A 16 8.36 -3.21 24.71
CA LEU A 16 7.61 -4.25 23.98
C LEU A 16 6.67 -5.03 24.90
N ASP A 17 7.06 -5.32 26.14
CA ASP A 17 6.20 -5.91 27.16
C ASP A 17 4.96 -5.04 27.41
N TRP A 18 5.17 -3.75 27.62
CA TRP A 18 4.09 -2.80 27.86
C TRP A 18 3.11 -2.73 26.68
N LEU A 19 3.61 -2.66 25.44
CA LEU A 19 2.79 -2.67 24.23
C LEU A 19 2.00 -3.97 24.08
N ALA A 20 2.64 -5.11 24.35
CA ALA A 20 2.03 -6.43 24.28
C ALA A 20 0.87 -6.55 25.29
N GLN A 21 1.12 -6.21 26.56
CA GLN A 21 0.14 -6.27 27.64
C GLN A 21 -1.08 -5.39 27.35
N ARG A 22 -0.86 -4.15 26.89
CA ARG A 22 -1.95 -3.20 26.65
C ARG A 22 -2.80 -3.55 25.43
N SER A 23 -2.23 -4.21 24.44
CA SER A 23 -2.92 -4.53 23.18
C SER A 23 -3.47 -5.96 23.12
N GLY A 24 -3.08 -6.84 24.06
CA GLY A 24 -3.39 -8.27 24.00
C GLY A 24 -2.67 -9.01 22.87
N ARG A 25 -1.61 -8.42 22.29
CA ARG A 25 -0.82 -9.01 21.19
C ARG A 25 0.56 -9.43 21.69
N THR A 26 1.24 -10.31 20.96
CA THR A 26 2.60 -10.76 21.32
C THR A 26 3.65 -9.71 20.94
N LYS A 27 4.79 -9.68 21.64
CA LYS A 27 5.95 -8.85 21.27
C LYS A 27 6.38 -9.07 19.82
N SER A 28 6.38 -10.34 19.38
CA SER A 28 6.74 -10.74 18.02
C SER A 28 5.85 -10.06 16.96
N HIS A 29 4.56 -9.85 17.24
CA HIS A 29 3.69 -9.09 16.33
C HIS A 29 4.22 -7.67 16.11
N PHE A 30 4.58 -6.96 17.18
CA PHE A 30 5.10 -5.60 17.10
C PHE A 30 6.46 -5.52 16.44
N VAL A 31 7.37 -6.45 16.76
CA VAL A 31 8.69 -6.51 16.12
C VAL A 31 8.53 -6.73 14.61
N LYS A 32 7.69 -7.69 14.19
CA LYS A 32 7.42 -7.92 12.77
C LYS A 32 6.83 -6.70 12.08
N LYS A 33 5.88 -6.02 12.74
CA LYS A 33 5.27 -4.81 12.18
C LYS A 33 6.30 -3.69 12.02
N MET A 34 7.14 -3.45 13.04
CA MET A 34 8.17 -2.43 12.99
C MET A 34 9.22 -2.72 11.93
N ILE A 35 9.64 -3.97 11.76
CA ILE A 35 10.57 -4.37 10.70
C ILE A 35 9.95 -4.11 9.32
N ALA A 36 8.69 -4.51 9.11
CA ALA A 36 8.02 -4.30 7.83
C ALA A 36 7.92 -2.81 7.48
N GLN A 37 7.49 -1.97 8.44
CA GLN A 37 7.40 -0.53 8.23
C GLN A 37 8.77 0.11 8.01
N SER A 38 9.79 -0.31 8.75
CA SER A 38 11.14 0.21 8.58
C SER A 38 11.74 -0.17 7.24
N ILE A 39 11.41 -1.34 6.69
CA ILE A 39 11.85 -1.75 5.36
C ILE A 39 11.19 -0.87 4.31
N GLU A 40 9.87 -0.65 4.41
CA GLU A 40 9.12 0.26 3.52
C GLU A 40 9.75 1.67 3.50
N ASP A 41 10.03 2.23 4.69
CA ASP A 41 10.69 3.54 4.80
C ASP A 41 12.10 3.55 4.16
N MET A 42 12.87 2.46 4.31
CA MET A 42 14.21 2.34 3.72
C MET A 42 14.16 2.17 2.20
N GLU A 43 13.19 1.41 1.69
CA GLU A 43 12.97 1.23 0.26
C GLU A 43 12.61 2.57 -0.41
N ASP A 44 11.72 3.34 0.22
CA ASP A 44 11.36 4.68 -0.25
C ASP A 44 12.56 5.63 -0.29
N GLN A 45 13.43 5.61 0.72
CA GLN A 45 14.68 6.38 0.73
C GLN A 45 15.57 6.00 -0.44
N VAL A 46 15.79 4.71 -0.66
CA VAL A 46 16.63 4.21 -1.76
C VAL A 46 16.05 4.61 -3.12
N LEU A 47 14.74 4.45 -3.32
CA LEU A 47 14.07 4.85 -4.55
C LEU A 47 14.18 6.36 -4.81
N GLY A 48 14.03 7.19 -3.76
CA GLY A 48 14.22 8.63 -3.85
C GLY A 48 15.65 9.01 -4.23
N GLU A 49 16.66 8.38 -3.63
CA GLU A 49 18.07 8.59 -4.00
C GLU A 49 18.36 8.20 -5.44
N LEU A 50 17.81 7.08 -5.91
CA LEU A 50 17.95 6.61 -7.28
C LEU A 50 17.33 7.61 -8.26
N ALA A 51 16.11 8.08 -7.97
CA ALA A 51 15.42 9.07 -8.81
C ALA A 51 16.22 10.37 -8.91
N ILE A 52 16.82 10.85 -7.81
CA ILE A 52 17.70 12.04 -7.84
C ILE A 52 18.95 11.77 -8.68
N LYS A 53 19.59 10.61 -8.52
CA LYS A 53 20.78 10.24 -9.32
C LYS A 53 20.46 10.21 -10.81
N GLU A 54 19.33 9.63 -11.20
CA GLU A 54 18.89 9.58 -12.60
C GLU A 54 18.63 10.99 -13.15
N LEU A 55 17.90 11.82 -12.40
CA LEU A 55 17.65 13.22 -12.75
C LEU A 55 18.94 14.02 -12.96
N LEU A 56 19.94 13.80 -12.11
CA LEU A 56 21.24 14.48 -12.18
C LEU A 56 22.15 13.93 -13.27
N ALA A 57 22.03 12.64 -13.61
CA ALA A 57 22.81 12.02 -14.68
C ALA A 57 22.34 12.45 -16.08
N GLY A 58 21.06 12.82 -16.23
CA GLY A 58 20.51 13.34 -17.48
C GLY A 58 20.99 14.76 -17.80
N PRO A 59 21.14 15.13 -19.09
CA PRO A 59 21.41 16.49 -19.52
C PRO A 59 20.36 17.47 -18.97
N PRO A 60 20.75 18.68 -18.53
CA PRO A 60 19.79 19.67 -18.02
C PRO A 60 18.71 20.06 -19.03
N ASP A 61 19.06 20.05 -20.32
CA ASP A 61 18.21 20.53 -21.41
C ASP A 61 17.13 19.52 -21.84
N ASP A 62 17.32 18.23 -21.54
CA ASP A 62 16.35 17.15 -21.83
C ASP A 62 15.29 17.00 -20.72
N ARG A 63 15.30 17.87 -19.71
CA ARG A 63 14.36 17.81 -18.59
C ARG A 63 13.04 18.46 -18.96
N GLU A 64 12.03 17.65 -19.26
CA GLU A 64 10.67 18.15 -19.41
C GLU A 64 10.10 18.63 -18.07
N THR A 65 9.79 19.92 -17.98
CA THR A 65 9.09 20.49 -16.82
C THR A 65 7.61 20.59 -17.12
N VAL A 66 6.77 19.99 -16.29
CA VAL A 66 5.31 20.11 -16.40
C VAL A 66 4.80 21.10 -15.33
N PRO A 67 4.00 22.12 -15.71
CA PRO A 67 3.40 23.03 -14.73
C PRO A 67 2.53 22.28 -13.71
N TRP A 68 2.61 22.68 -12.44
CA TRP A 68 1.87 22.02 -11.35
C TRP A 68 0.35 21.99 -11.57
N GLU A 69 -0.22 23.02 -12.20
CA GLU A 69 -1.65 23.06 -12.54
C GLU A 69 -2.07 21.97 -13.52
N GLN A 70 -1.20 21.64 -14.49
CA GLN A 70 -1.47 20.60 -15.47
C GLN A 70 -1.45 19.20 -14.82
N VAL A 71 -0.46 18.93 -13.96
CA VAL A 71 -0.38 17.67 -13.20
C VAL A 71 -1.63 17.48 -12.33
N LYS A 72 -2.08 18.54 -11.64
CA LYS A 72 -3.32 18.49 -10.83
C LYS A 72 -4.56 18.22 -11.68
N ALA A 73 -4.65 18.81 -12.87
CA ALA A 73 -5.76 18.58 -13.78
C ALA A 73 -5.80 17.11 -14.24
N GLU A 74 -4.65 16.57 -14.63
CA GLU A 74 -4.52 15.18 -15.07
C GLU A 74 -4.86 14.17 -13.97
N LEU A 75 -4.31 14.34 -12.76
CA LEU A 75 -4.63 13.47 -11.62
C LEU A 75 -6.13 13.49 -11.28
N ARG A 76 -6.78 14.67 -11.37
CA ARG A 76 -8.23 14.79 -11.17
C ARG A 76 -9.01 14.02 -12.22
N GLU A 77 -8.59 14.05 -13.48
CA GLU A 77 -9.23 13.28 -14.55
C GLU A 77 -9.06 11.77 -14.35
N GLN A 78 -7.87 11.32 -13.93
CA GLN A 78 -7.59 9.92 -13.58
C GLN A 78 -8.49 9.44 -12.42
N GLU A 79 -8.61 10.22 -11.34
CA GLU A 79 -9.49 9.88 -10.21
C GLU A 79 -10.97 9.78 -10.64
N LEU A 80 -11.42 10.66 -11.54
CA LEU A 80 -12.78 10.62 -12.08
C LEU A 80 -12.99 9.36 -12.94
N ALA A 81 -11.99 8.99 -13.75
CA ALA A 81 -12.01 7.78 -14.56
C ALA A 81 -12.11 6.51 -13.70
N ASP A 82 -11.29 6.38 -12.66
CA ASP A 82 -11.29 5.25 -11.73
C ASP A 82 -12.62 5.11 -11.00
N ARG A 83 -13.19 6.24 -10.54
CA ARG A 83 -14.52 6.27 -9.90
C ARG A 83 -15.63 5.86 -10.86
N SER A 84 -15.55 6.24 -12.13
CA SER A 84 -16.53 5.85 -13.14
C SER A 84 -16.45 4.34 -13.43
N ASN A 85 -15.22 3.80 -13.50
CA ASN A 85 -14.96 2.39 -13.78
C ASN A 85 -15.41 1.49 -12.61
N ALA A 86 -15.15 1.90 -11.35
CA ALA A 86 -15.65 1.23 -10.16
C ALA A 86 -17.19 1.16 -10.10
N LYS A 87 -17.89 2.24 -10.50
CA LYS A 87 -19.36 2.28 -10.56
C LYS A 87 -19.92 1.39 -11.67
N SER A 88 -19.26 1.33 -12.82
CA SER A 88 -19.59 0.43 -13.93
C SER A 88 -19.50 -1.05 -13.52
N ASN A 89 -18.40 -1.44 -12.88
CA ASN A 89 -18.18 -2.82 -12.45
C ASN A 89 -19.11 -3.30 -11.32
N LYS A 90 -19.63 -2.38 -10.48
CA LYS A 90 -20.61 -2.72 -9.43
C LYS A 90 -22.01 -2.97 -10.01
N ARG A 91 -22.45 -2.17 -10.99
CA ARG A 91 -23.76 -2.34 -11.67
C ARG A 91 -23.83 -3.63 -12.49
N SER A 92 -22.72 -4.06 -13.11
CA SER A 92 -22.68 -5.33 -13.86
C SER A 92 -22.73 -6.57 -12.95
N LYS A 93 -22.23 -6.49 -11.71
CA LYS A 93 -22.31 -7.59 -10.71
C LYS A 93 -23.70 -7.75 -10.10
N GLU A 94 -24.38 -6.65 -9.76
CA GLU A 94 -25.75 -6.65 -9.21
C GLU A 94 -26.75 -7.27 -10.21
N SER A 95 -26.56 -6.98 -11.50
CA SER A 95 -27.40 -7.51 -12.59
C SER A 95 -27.22 -9.01 -12.83
N ARG A 96 -26.09 -9.60 -12.40
CA ARG A 96 -25.78 -11.02 -12.54
C ARG A 96 -26.21 -11.88 -11.34
N SER A 97 -26.42 -11.28 -10.17
CA SER A 97 -26.92 -11.99 -8.97
C SER A 97 -28.44 -12.12 -8.90
N GLY A 98 -29.19 -11.45 -9.77
CA GLY A 98 -30.66 -11.49 -9.81
C GLY A 98 -31.29 -12.72 -10.49
N THR A 99 -30.52 -13.55 -11.20
CA THR A 99 -31.06 -14.66 -12.02
C THR A 99 -30.58 -16.02 -11.51
N LYS A 100 -30.96 -16.39 -10.29
CA LYS A 100 -30.99 -17.80 -9.83
C LYS A 100 -32.28 -18.08 -9.05
N LYS A 101 -33.42 -18.02 -9.75
CA LYS A 101 -34.65 -18.74 -9.37
C LYS A 101 -35.36 -19.17 -10.64
N SER A 102 -35.02 -20.34 -11.16
CA SER A 102 -35.96 -21.26 -11.79
C SER A 102 -35.20 -22.46 -12.30
N SER A 103 -35.48 -23.63 -11.70
CA SER A 103 -35.65 -24.93 -12.34
C SER A 103 -35.12 -26.05 -11.44
N ASN A 104 -36.00 -26.64 -10.63
CA ASN A 104 -36.11 -28.10 -10.65
C ASN A 104 -37.49 -28.55 -10.14
N THR A 105 -38.37 -28.85 -11.09
CA THR A 105 -39.57 -29.68 -10.87
C THR A 105 -39.52 -30.80 -11.90
N LYS A 106 -39.85 -32.02 -11.46
CA LYS A 106 -39.89 -33.32 -12.16
C LYS A 106 -38.58 -34.11 -12.03
N ASN A 107 -38.54 -35.32 -11.49
CA ASN A 107 -39.55 -36.36 -11.24
C ASN A 107 -39.31 -37.04 -9.89
#